data_AF-A0A7C6IQ23-F1
#
_entry.id   AF-A0A7C6IQ23-F1
#
_cell.length_a   1.000
_cell.length_b   1.000
_cell.length_c   1.000
_cell.angle_alpha   90.00
_cell.angle_beta   90.00
_cell.angle_gamma   90.00
#
_symmetry.space_group_name_H-M   'P 1'
#
loop_
_entity.id
_entity.type
_entity.pdbx_description
1 polymer ?
#
loop_
_entity_poly.entity_id
_entity_poly.type
_entity_poly.pdbx_seq_one_letter_code
_entity_poly.pdbx_strand_id
1 'polypeptide(L)'
;MAYFTTNTYIMKREIITFSNKLSNRLPKSEKRFVADMTYGMLAARSCLLSDIADTLHEDIKKKNTIERLSRHLANGTPDLLLDNYLTN
;
A
#
# COMPACT_ATOMS: atom_id res chain seq x y z
N MET A 1 -0.69 19.82 22.97
CA MET A 1 -0.09 19.02 21.87
C MET A 1 -0.05 17.54 22.25
N ALA A 2 -1.20 16.87 22.45
CA ALA A 2 -1.24 15.45 22.85
C ALA A 2 -2.08 14.56 21.90
N TYR A 3 -2.87 15.16 21.00
CA TYR A 3 -3.85 14.43 20.18
C TYR A 3 -3.42 14.19 18.73
N PHE A 4 -2.47 14.95 18.19
CA PHE A 4 -2.06 14.84 16.78
C PHE A 4 -1.22 13.60 16.49
N THR A 5 -0.31 13.22 17.38
CA THR A 5 0.56 12.04 17.21
C THR A 5 -0.21 10.73 17.31
N THR A 6 -1.19 10.67 18.22
CA THR A 6 -2.12 9.53 18.38
C THR A 6 -2.95 9.32 17.12
N ASN A 7 -3.45 10.40 16.50
CA ASN A 7 -4.25 10.30 15.28
C ASN A 7 -3.44 9.74 14.10
N THR A 8 -2.20 10.21 13.92
CA THR A 8 -1.33 9.70 12.84
C THR A 8 -0.95 8.23 13.02
N TYR A 9 -0.69 7.81 14.25
CA TYR A 9 -0.40 6.40 14.55
C TYR A 9 -1.64 5.50 14.33
N ILE A 10 -2.81 5.94 14.77
CA ILE A 10 -4.08 5.22 14.55
C ILE A 10 -4.35 5.08 13.05
N MET A 11 -4.27 6.17 12.28
CA MET A 11 -4.49 6.13 10.84
C MET A 11 -3.54 5.15 10.13
N LYS A 12 -2.23 5.18 10.46
CA LYS A 12 -1.27 4.23 9.89
C LYS A 12 -1.64 2.78 10.22
N ARG A 13 -2.06 2.52 11.46
CA ARG A 13 -2.48 1.19 11.89
C ARG A 13 -3.75 0.73 11.18
N GLU A 14 -4.72 1.61 10.99
CA GLU A 14 -5.97 1.31 10.27
C GLU A 14 -5.70 0.98 8.81
N ILE A 15 -4.85 1.75 8.13
CA ILE A 15 -4.45 1.48 6.74
C ILE A 15 -3.78 0.11 6.61
N ILE A 16 -2.86 -0.22 7.52
CA ILE A 16 -2.18 -1.53 7.53
C ILE A 16 -3.19 -2.65 7.81
N THR A 17 -4.11 -2.45 8.75
CA THR A 17 -5.14 -3.42 9.12
C THR A 17 -6.08 -3.70 7.94
N PHE A 18 -6.56 -2.63 7.29
CA PHE A 18 -7.37 -2.72 6.07
C PHE A 18 -6.63 -3.45 4.95
N SER A 19 -5.38 -3.06 4.68
CA SER A 19 -4.55 -3.68 3.64
C SER A 19 -4.34 -5.17 3.89
N ASN A 20 -4.13 -5.58 5.14
CA ASN A 20 -3.98 -6.99 5.54
C ASN A 20 -5.29 -7.78 5.41
N LYS A 21 -6.44 -7.16 5.70
CA LYS A 21 -7.77 -7.77 5.52
C LYS A 21 -8.03 -8.03 4.03
N LEU A 22 -7.71 -7.04 3.19
CA LEU A 22 -7.89 -7.12 1.74
C LEU A 22 -6.98 -8.18 1.11
N SER A 23 -5.71 -8.18 1.51
CA SER A 23 -4.70 -9.13 1.01
C SER A 23 -4.67 -10.46 1.76
N ASN A 24 -5.74 -10.80 2.49
CA ASN A 24 -5.81 -12.05 3.23
C ASN A 24 -5.65 -13.24 2.28
N ARG A 25 -4.97 -14.29 2.75
CA ARG A 25 -4.64 -15.52 2.00
C ARG A 25 -3.76 -15.34 0.74
N LEU A 26 -3.36 -14.11 0.40
CA LEU A 26 -2.37 -13.88 -0.66
C LEU A 26 -0.94 -14.17 -0.20
N PRO A 27 -0.01 -14.42 -1.16
CA PRO A 27 1.42 -14.52 -0.90
C PRO A 27 2.01 -13.27 -0.23
N LYS A 28 3.19 -13.42 0.36
CA LYS A 28 3.88 -12.31 1.06
C LYS A 28 4.20 -11.12 0.14
N SER A 29 4.54 -11.38 -1.13
CA SER A 29 4.80 -10.34 -2.13
C SER A 29 3.57 -9.46 -2.39
N GLU A 30 2.42 -10.10 -2.61
CA GLU A 30 1.12 -9.44 -2.84
C GLU A 30 0.68 -8.63 -1.63
N LYS A 31 0.79 -9.19 -0.42
CA LYS A 31 0.47 -8.49 0.83
C LYS A 31 1.29 -7.22 0.99
N ARG A 32 2.59 -7.31 0.74
CA ARG A 32 3.49 -6.14 0.76
C ARG A 32 3.07 -5.13 -0.29
N PHE A 33 2.81 -5.57 -1.52
CA PHE A 33 2.41 -4.68 -2.61
C PHE A 33 1.11 -3.92 -2.29
N VAL A 34 0.08 -4.61 -1.82
CA VAL A 34 -1.21 -4.00 -1.43
C VAL A 34 -1.02 -2.98 -0.31
N ALA A 35 -0.22 -3.30 0.70
CA ALA A 35 0.08 -2.38 1.79
C ALA A 35 0.85 -1.14 1.30
N ASP A 36 1.91 -1.32 0.50
CA ASP A 36 2.70 -0.24 -0.09
C ASP A 36 1.82 0.68 -0.94
N MET A 37 0.99 0.13 -1.83
CA MET A 37 0.12 0.91 -2.70
C MET A 37 -0.96 1.66 -1.92
N THR A 38 -1.66 0.98 -0.99
CA THR A 38 -2.74 1.61 -0.21
C THR A 38 -2.20 2.73 0.66
N TYR A 39 -1.12 2.48 1.39
CA TYR A 39 -0.49 3.50 2.22
C TYR A 39 0.06 4.64 1.37
N GLY A 40 0.81 4.34 0.31
CA GLY A 40 1.48 5.36 -0.47
C GLY A 40 0.50 6.24 -1.25
N MET A 41 -0.61 5.69 -1.77
CA MET A 41 -1.68 6.48 -2.40
C MET A 41 -2.34 7.44 -1.40
N LEU A 42 -2.63 6.98 -0.18
CA LEU A 42 -3.24 7.81 0.86
C LEU A 42 -2.28 8.88 1.38
N ALA A 43 -1.01 8.53 1.57
CA ALA A 43 0.02 9.45 2.05
C ALA A 43 0.36 10.51 1.00
N ALA A 44 0.49 10.12 -0.28
CA ALA A 44 0.81 11.04 -1.37
C ALA A 44 -0.40 11.87 -1.81
N ARG A 45 -1.62 11.40 -1.50
CA ARG A 45 -2.88 11.90 -2.08
C ARG A 45 -2.81 11.96 -3.62
N SER A 46 -2.14 10.98 -4.20
CA SER A 46 -1.80 10.90 -5.62
C SER A 46 -1.80 9.44 -6.07
N CYS A 47 -2.13 9.21 -7.35
CA CYS A 47 -2.02 7.91 -8.01
C CYS A 47 -0.72 7.76 -8.81
N LEU A 48 0.12 8.80 -8.86
CA LEU A 48 1.40 8.73 -9.56
C LEU A 48 2.39 7.88 -8.76
N LEU A 49 2.96 6.85 -9.40
CA LEU A 49 3.94 5.96 -8.77
C LEU A 49 5.18 6.71 -8.26
N SER A 50 5.53 7.85 -8.88
CA SER A 50 6.61 8.72 -8.41
C SER A 50 6.32 9.30 -7.03
N ASP A 51 5.09 9.74 -6.79
CA ASP A 51 4.69 10.41 -5.56
C ASP A 51 4.49 9.36 -4.46
N ILE A 52 3.89 8.23 -4.82
CA ILE A 52 3.76 7.04 -3.95
C ILE A 52 5.16 6.61 -3.49
N ALA A 53 6.12 6.47 -4.40
CA ALA A 53 7.48 6.05 -4.06
C ALA A 53 8.18 6.99 -3.06
N ASP A 54 7.92 8.31 -3.14
CA ASP A 54 8.49 9.27 -2.17
C ASP A 54 7.97 9.06 -0.75
N THR A 55 6.72 8.60 -0.60
CA THR A 55 6.09 8.37 0.72
C THR A 55 6.48 7.06 1.38
N LEU A 56 6.98 6.09 0.62
CA LEU A 56 7.38 4.79 1.15
C LEU A 56 8.72 4.84 1.91
N HIS A 57 9.54 5.87 1.65
CA HIS A 57 10.84 6.08 2.29
C HIS A 57 11.73 4.81 2.31
N GLU A 58 11.73 4.04 1.22
CA GLU A 58 12.60 2.87 1.09
C GLU A 58 14.07 3.29 0.93
N ASP A 59 14.99 2.54 1.54
CA ASP A 59 16.44 2.75 1.42
C ASP A 59 17.01 2.21 0.09
N ILE A 60 16.39 2.60 -1.02
CA ILE A 60 16.81 2.27 -2.39
C ILE A 60 16.58 3.48 -3.30
N LYS A 61 17.15 3.45 -4.51
CA LYS A 61 16.87 4.50 -5.50
C LYS A 61 15.37 4.54 -5.83
N LYS A 62 14.76 5.73 -5.81
CA LYS A 62 13.35 5.97 -6.16
C LYS A 62 12.91 5.26 -7.44
N LYS A 63 13.73 5.29 -8.50
CA LYS A 63 13.48 4.59 -9.78
C LYS A 63 13.23 3.09 -9.58
N ASN A 64 13.96 2.45 -8.67
CA ASN A 64 13.81 1.02 -8.40
C ASN A 64 12.47 0.72 -7.71
N THR A 65 12.00 1.59 -6.80
CA THR A 65 10.66 1.49 -6.21
C THR A 65 9.58 1.65 -7.27
N ILE A 66 9.69 2.68 -8.12
CA ILE A 66 8.75 2.91 -9.22
C ILE A 66 8.68 1.68 -10.15
N GLU A 67 9.84 1.17 -10.58
CA GLU A 67 9.92 -0.02 -11.44
C GLU A 67 9.35 -1.27 -10.76
N ARG A 68 9.59 -1.46 -9.46
CA ARG A 68 9.03 -2.57 -8.67
C ARG A 68 7.50 -2.50 -8.63
N LEU A 69 6.94 -1.34 -8.31
CA LEU A 69 5.49 -1.14 -8.23
C LEU A 69 4.84 -1.26 -9.61
N SER A 70 5.44 -0.67 -10.64
CA SER A 70 4.96 -0.73 -12.02
C SER A 70 4.94 -2.16 -12.57
N ARG A 71 6.03 -2.93 -12.39
CA ARG A 71 6.07 -4.34 -12.81
C ARG A 71 5.02 -5.17 -12.11
N HIS A 72 4.76 -4.90 -10.84
CA HIS A 72 3.75 -5.63 -10.09
C HIS A 72 2.33 -5.29 -10.55
N LEU A 73 2.05 -4.03 -10.87
CA LEU A 73 0.78 -3.61 -11.48
C LEU A 73 0.52 -4.25 -12.84
N ALA A 74 1.57 -4.47 -13.63
CA ALA A 74 1.46 -5.10 -14.95
C ALA A 74 0.94 -6.54 -14.88
N ASN A 75 1.05 -7.22 -13.73
CA ASN A 75 0.51 -8.55 -13.52
C ASN A 75 -1.02 -8.56 -13.32
N GLY A 76 -1.64 -7.39 -13.16
CA GLY A 76 -3.06 -7.26 -12.88
C GLY A 76 -3.42 -7.45 -11.40
N THR A 77 -4.72 -7.53 -11.12
CA THR A 77 -5.26 -7.73 -9.78
C THR A 77 -5.58 -9.21 -9.57
N PRO A 78 -5.07 -9.86 -8.50
CA PRO A 78 -5.42 -11.24 -8.21
C PRO A 78 -6.92 -11.41 -7.93
N ASP A 79 -7.55 -12.46 -8.46
CA ASP A 79 -8.98 -12.75 -8.27
C ASP A 79 -9.36 -12.80 -6.79
N LEU A 80 -8.52 -13.42 -5.97
CA LEU A 80 -8.71 -13.50 -4.52
C LEU A 80 -8.73 -12.12 -3.83
N LEU A 81 -7.97 -11.15 -4.34
CA LEU A 81 -7.99 -9.77 -3.83
C LEU A 81 -9.33 -9.11 -4.14
N LEU A 82 -9.86 -9.32 -5.35
CA LEU A 82 -11.17 -8.83 -5.78
C LEU A 82 -12.29 -9.47 -4.96
N ASP A 83 -12.25 -10.78 -4.76
CA ASP A 83 -13.22 -11.50 -3.93
C ASP A 83 -13.23 -10.97 -2.49
N ASN A 84 -12.04 -10.78 -1.90
CA ASN A 84 -11.91 -10.19 -0.56
C ASN A 84 -12.43 -8.74 -0.53
N TYR A 85 -12.35 -7.98 -1.61
CA TYR A 85 -12.91 -6.64 -1.68
C TYR A 85 -14.44 -6.65 -1.70
N LEU A 86 -15.04 -7.51 -2.53
CA LEU A 86 -16.49 -7.57 -2.74
C LEU A 86 -17.26 -8.24 -1.60
N THR A 87 -16.58 -9.06 -0.79
CA THR A 87 -17.18 -9.77 0.36
C THR A 87 -16.97 -9.07 1.70
N ASN A 88 -16.21 -7.96 1.72
CA ASN A 88 -15.91 -7.16 2.91
C ASN A 88 -16.96 -6.08 3.19
#